data_AF-A0A537SJP8-F1
#
_entry.id   AF-A0A537SJP8-F1
#
_cell.length_a   1.000
_cell.length_b   1.000
_cell.length_c   1.000
_cell.angle_alpha   90.00
_cell.angle_beta   90.00
_cell.angle_gamma   90.00
#
_symmetry.space_group_name_H-M   'P 1'
#
loop_
_entity.id
_entity.type
_entity.pdbx_description
1 polymer ?
#
loop_
_entity_poly.entity_id
_entity_poly.type
_entity_poly.pdbx_seq_one_letter_code
_entity_poly.pdbx_strand_id
1 'polypeptide(L)'
;MRLRALWLLLGALVLVSGAARAYDRGQFEDVPDDIRAWFKGVRSPTGAFCCDISDGHRTIYEVRAGGYWVPIEGVWWPVPEKAVVRNAGNPLGEAVVWYVSVRGNIEIRCFVPADAS
;
A
#
# COMPACT_ATOMS: atom_id res chain seq x y z
N MET A 1 -30.71 -38.10 -8.90
CA MET A 1 -29.43 -38.55 -8.27
C MET A 1 -28.23 -37.68 -8.65
N ARG A 2 -28.05 -37.29 -9.92
CA ARG A 2 -26.91 -36.45 -10.37
C ARG A 2 -26.82 -35.07 -9.70
N LEU A 3 -27.95 -34.38 -9.48
CA LEU A 3 -27.95 -33.10 -8.75
C LEU A 3 -27.45 -33.25 -7.31
N ARG A 4 -27.93 -34.26 -6.55
CA ARG A 4 -27.53 -34.48 -5.15
C ARG A 4 -26.03 -34.75 -4.99
N ALA A 5 -25.43 -35.48 -5.92
CA ALA A 5 -23.99 -35.69 -5.96
C ALA A 5 -23.22 -34.39 -6.27
N LEU A 6 -23.76 -33.55 -7.16
CA LEU A 6 -23.19 -32.23 -7.46
C LEU A 6 -23.25 -31.29 -6.24
N TRP A 7 -24.37 -31.27 -5.51
CA TRP A 7 -24.53 -30.48 -4.29
C TRP A 7 -23.60 -30.94 -3.16
N LEU A 8 -23.39 -32.25 -3.01
CA LEU A 8 -22.43 -32.81 -2.05
C LEU A 8 -20.98 -32.46 -2.41
N LEU A 9 -20.62 -32.50 -3.70
CA LEU A 9 -19.29 -32.11 -4.17
C LEU A 9 -19.02 -30.60 -3.99
N LEU A 10 -20.00 -29.74 -4.26
CA LEU A 10 -19.88 -28.30 -3.99
C LEU A 10 -19.77 -27.99 -2.50
N GLY A 11 -20.55 -28.67 -1.64
CA GLY A 11 -20.46 -28.50 -0.19
C GLY A 11 -19.10 -28.91 0.38
N ALA A 12 -18.49 -29.98 -0.15
CA ALA A 12 -17.15 -30.40 0.24
C ALA A 12 -16.06 -29.41 -0.20
N LEU A 13 -16.21 -28.76 -1.36
CA LEU A 13 -15.22 -27.78 -1.87
C LEU A 13 -15.18 -26.50 -1.04
N VAL A 14 -16.34 -26.06 -0.50
CA VAL A 14 -16.42 -24.86 0.36
C VAL A 14 -15.68 -25.07 1.69
N LEU A 15 -15.70 -26.29 2.25
CA LEU A 15 -15.04 -26.61 3.52
C LEU A 15 -13.49 -26.64 3.44
N VAL A 16 -12.92 -26.70 2.23
CA VAL A 16 -11.45 -26.71 2.00
C VAL A 16 -10.89 -25.29 1.80
N SER A 17 -11.71 -24.26 1.98
CA SER A 17 -11.26 -22.87 1.97
C SER A 17 -10.64 -22.51 3.32
N GLY A 18 -9.41 -22.96 3.56
CA GLY A 18 -8.66 -22.60 4.77
C GLY A 18 -8.46 -21.08 4.88
N ALA A 19 -8.50 -20.55 6.11
CA ALA A 19 -8.22 -19.14 6.36
C ALA A 19 -6.78 -18.81 5.93
N ALA A 20 -6.63 -18.05 4.84
CA ALA A 20 -5.34 -17.49 4.46
C ALA A 20 -4.93 -16.46 5.52
N ARG A 21 -3.90 -16.78 6.31
CA ARG A 21 -3.28 -15.79 7.18
C ARG A 21 -2.20 -15.06 6.41
N ALA A 22 -2.24 -13.74 6.46
CA ALA A 22 -1.09 -12.95 6.08
C ALA A 22 0.09 -13.38 6.97
N TYR A 23 1.22 -13.72 6.34
CA TYR A 23 2.41 -14.19 7.03
C TYR A 23 3.35 -13.00 7.24
N ASP A 24 3.36 -12.46 8.45
CA ASP A 24 4.34 -11.48 8.90
C ASP A 24 5.57 -12.24 9.45
N ARG A 25 6.79 -11.81 9.09
CA ARG A 25 8.05 -12.39 9.62
C ARG A 25 8.48 -11.70 10.91
N GLY A 26 7.63 -10.84 11.48
CA GLY A 26 7.91 -10.06 12.67
C GLY A 26 8.72 -8.79 12.38
N GLN A 27 9.00 -8.47 11.11
CA GLN A 27 9.82 -7.31 10.75
C GLN A 27 9.19 -5.96 11.16
N PHE A 28 7.89 -5.97 11.49
CA PHE A 28 7.15 -4.81 11.95
C PHE A 28 6.60 -4.96 13.38
N GLU A 29 7.03 -5.96 14.16
CA GLU A 29 6.53 -6.16 15.53
C GLU A 29 6.88 -4.98 16.45
N ASP A 30 8.12 -4.50 16.40
CA ASP A 30 8.62 -3.43 17.27
C ASP A 30 8.35 -2.00 16.75
N VAL A 31 7.56 -1.84 15.69
CA VAL A 31 7.18 -0.50 15.21
C VAL A 31 6.24 0.16 16.23
N PRO A 32 6.52 1.40 16.67
CA PRO A 32 5.66 2.14 17.58
C PRO A 32 4.21 2.24 17.09
N ASP A 33 3.25 2.18 18.01
CA ASP A 33 1.82 2.10 17.68
C ASP A 33 1.32 3.33 16.92
N ASP A 34 1.83 4.51 17.23
CA ASP A 34 1.50 5.76 16.53
C ASP A 34 1.98 5.74 15.07
N ILE A 35 3.19 5.24 14.82
CA ILE A 35 3.72 5.05 13.46
C ILE A 35 2.90 4.01 12.71
N ARG A 36 2.58 2.87 13.35
CA ARG A 36 1.74 1.83 12.76
C ARG A 36 0.35 2.35 12.40
N ALA A 37 -0.25 3.13 13.31
CA ALA A 37 -1.55 3.75 13.08
C ALA A 37 -1.50 4.78 11.95
N TRP A 38 -0.41 5.54 11.84
CA TRP A 38 -0.19 6.47 10.74
C TRP A 38 -0.18 5.73 9.39
N PHE A 39 0.67 4.70 9.22
CA PHE A 39 0.72 3.90 7.98
C PHE A 39 -0.65 3.34 7.58
N LYS A 40 -1.40 2.78 8.53
CA LYS A 40 -2.75 2.24 8.31
C LYS A 40 -3.81 3.32 8.04
N GLY A 41 -3.55 4.54 8.49
CA GLY A 41 -4.48 5.67 8.42
C GLY A 41 -4.29 6.54 7.19
N VAL A 42 -3.11 6.56 6.55
CA VAL A 42 -2.84 7.40 5.39
C VAL A 42 -3.79 7.03 4.25
N ARG A 43 -4.41 8.07 3.67
CA ARG A 43 -5.28 7.97 2.51
C ARG A 43 -4.80 8.92 1.42
N SER A 44 -5.00 8.52 0.18
CA SER A 44 -4.83 9.41 -0.96
C SER A 44 -5.80 10.60 -0.84
N PRO A 45 -5.54 11.71 -1.56
CA PRO A 45 -6.49 12.81 -1.72
C PRO A 45 -7.91 12.39 -2.13
N THR A 46 -8.05 11.26 -2.84
CA THR A 46 -9.36 10.72 -3.25
C THR A 46 -10.03 9.84 -2.17
N GLY A 47 -9.43 9.73 -0.99
CA GLY A 47 -9.93 8.94 0.15
C GLY A 47 -9.61 7.45 0.09
N ALA A 48 -8.87 6.97 -0.93
CA ALA A 48 -8.47 5.57 -1.01
C ALA A 48 -7.31 5.29 -0.05
N PHE A 49 -7.29 4.10 0.57
CA PHE A 49 -6.16 3.70 1.40
C PHE A 49 -4.88 3.56 0.57
N CYS A 50 -3.76 4.02 1.13
CA CYS A 50 -2.46 3.96 0.47
C CYS A 50 -1.93 2.53 0.32
N CYS A 51 -2.18 1.70 1.34
CA CYS A 51 -2.01 0.24 1.50
C CYS A 51 -1.69 -0.01 3.00
N ASP A 52 -0.86 -1.01 3.37
CA ASP A 52 -0.42 -1.22 4.76
C ASP A 52 1.05 -0.74 4.97
N ILE A 53 1.59 -0.93 6.17
CA ILE A 53 2.98 -0.62 6.53
C ILE A 53 3.98 -1.39 5.67
N SER A 54 3.65 -2.62 5.26
CA SER A 54 4.50 -3.47 4.44
C SER A 54 4.73 -2.94 3.02
N ASP A 55 3.83 -2.07 2.54
CA ASP A 55 3.79 -1.61 1.16
C ASP A 55 4.36 -0.18 1.02
N GLY A 56 4.71 0.45 2.14
CA GLY A 56 5.28 1.78 2.16
C GLY A 56 6.79 1.74 2.08
N HIS A 57 7.34 2.44 1.09
CA HIS A 57 8.78 2.50 0.86
C HIS A 57 9.30 3.88 1.23
N ARG A 58 10.22 3.95 2.19
CA ARG A 58 11.03 5.15 2.40
C ARG A 58 11.80 5.45 1.11
N THR A 59 11.80 6.70 0.69
CA THR A 59 12.35 7.08 -0.60
C THR A 59 12.94 8.49 -0.57
N ILE A 60 13.79 8.77 -1.54
CA ILE A 60 14.19 10.14 -1.90
C ILE A 60 13.23 10.67 -2.96
N TYR A 61 13.22 11.98 -3.17
CA TYR A 61 12.45 12.57 -4.24
C TYR A 61 13.15 13.79 -4.84
N GLU A 62 12.75 14.13 -6.06
CA GLU A 62 13.10 15.38 -6.72
C GLU A 62 11.84 16.19 -6.98
N VAL A 63 11.96 17.51 -6.99
CA VAL A 63 10.89 18.41 -7.45
C VAL A 63 11.26 18.91 -8.84
N ARG A 64 10.48 18.53 -9.85
CA ARG A 64 10.69 18.93 -11.25
C ARG A 64 9.44 19.65 -11.76
N ALA A 65 9.59 20.89 -12.20
CA ALA A 65 8.49 21.71 -12.71
C ALA A 65 7.25 21.74 -11.78
N GLY A 66 7.46 21.76 -10.46
CA GLY A 66 6.38 21.80 -9.46
C GLY A 66 5.77 20.44 -9.10
N GLY A 67 6.17 19.35 -9.76
CA GLY A 67 5.73 17.99 -9.43
C GLY A 67 6.83 17.17 -8.76
N TYR A 68 6.44 16.19 -7.94
CA TYR A 68 7.39 15.27 -7.33
C TYR A 68 7.75 14.12 -8.27
N TRP A 69 8.98 13.65 -8.17
CA TRP A 69 9.48 12.47 -8.83
C TRP A 69 10.13 11.56 -7.80
N VAL A 70 9.88 10.26 -7.88
CA VAL A 70 10.41 9.25 -6.95
C VAL A 70 11.08 8.12 -7.71
N PRO A 71 12.21 7.57 -7.21
CA PRO A 71 12.80 6.38 -7.79
C PRO A 71 12.01 5.15 -7.35
N ILE A 72 11.56 4.36 -8.33
CA ILE A 72 10.93 3.05 -8.13
C ILE A 72 11.67 2.07 -9.05
N GLU A 73 12.23 1.02 -8.47
CA GLU A 73 12.98 -0.01 -9.21
C GLU A 73 14.11 0.57 -10.08
N GLY A 74 14.80 1.62 -9.58
CA GLY A 74 15.91 2.28 -10.27
C GLY A 74 15.49 3.29 -11.34
N VAL A 75 14.19 3.48 -11.58
CA VAL A 75 13.66 4.41 -12.58
C VAL A 75 12.92 5.56 -11.87
N TRP A 76 13.09 6.79 -12.36
CA TRP A 76 12.37 7.95 -11.83
C TRP A 76 10.97 8.04 -12.41
N TRP A 77 9.96 8.03 -11.54
CA TRP A 77 8.55 8.13 -11.90
C TRP A 77 7.96 9.47 -11.44
N PRO A 78 7.14 10.14 -12.27
CA PRO A 78 6.39 11.29 -11.82
C PRO A 78 5.30 10.84 -10.85
N VAL A 79 5.19 11.52 -9.71
CA VAL A 79 4.12 11.31 -8.76
C VAL A 79 2.87 12.02 -9.28
N PRO A 80 1.74 11.31 -9.52
CA PRO A 80 0.49 11.96 -9.88
C PRO A 80 0.01 12.86 -8.73
N GLU A 81 -0.49 14.06 -9.04
CA GLU A 81 -0.98 15.00 -8.01
C GLU A 81 -2.04 14.36 -7.10
N LYS A 82 -2.92 13.52 -7.67
CA LYS A 82 -3.94 12.75 -6.94
C LYS A 82 -3.40 11.74 -5.93
N ALA A 83 -2.09 11.48 -5.92
CA ALA A 83 -1.41 10.59 -4.98
C ALA A 83 -0.58 11.37 -3.94
N VAL A 84 -0.39 12.67 -4.09
CA VAL A 84 0.37 13.50 -3.13
C VAL A 84 -0.48 13.74 -1.89
N VAL A 85 -0.08 13.18 -0.75
CA VAL A 85 -0.77 13.32 0.52
C VAL A 85 -0.12 14.44 1.33
N ARG A 86 -0.89 15.48 1.64
CA ARG A 86 -0.42 16.66 2.40
C ARG A 86 -1.09 16.84 3.76
N ASN A 87 -2.15 16.11 4.04
CA ASN A 87 -3.02 16.31 5.20
C ASN A 87 -2.88 15.22 6.28
N ALA A 88 -1.89 14.34 6.16
CA ALA A 88 -1.66 13.23 7.09
C ALA A 88 -0.51 13.49 8.08
N GLY A 89 0.20 14.61 7.94
CA GLY A 89 1.53 14.81 8.54
C GLY A 89 2.53 13.74 8.09
N ASN A 90 3.76 13.81 8.61
CA ASN A 90 4.77 12.79 8.39
C ASN A 90 5.64 12.59 9.64
N PRO A 91 5.34 11.61 10.50
CA PRO A 91 6.11 11.38 11.73
C PRO A 91 7.50 10.79 11.49
N LEU A 92 7.81 10.36 10.26
CA LEU A 92 9.10 9.77 9.92
C LEU A 92 10.16 10.82 9.56
N GLY A 93 9.74 12.01 9.13
CA GLY A 93 10.66 13.03 8.59
C GLY A 93 11.35 12.63 7.29
N GLU A 94 10.96 11.49 6.70
CA GLU A 94 11.48 10.95 5.44
C GLU A 94 10.30 10.74 4.48
N ALA A 95 10.53 10.90 3.17
CA ALA A 95 9.44 10.69 2.21
C ALA A 95 9.10 9.20 2.10
N VAL A 96 7.81 8.91 1.89
CA VAL A 96 7.30 7.54 1.74
C VAL A 96 6.44 7.45 0.50
N VAL A 97 6.64 6.40 -0.29
CA VAL A 97 5.83 6.08 -1.47
C VAL A 97 5.18 4.71 -1.32
N TRP A 98 3.90 4.62 -1.68
CA TRP A 98 3.16 3.37 -1.82
C TRP A 98 2.81 3.21 -3.29
N TYR A 99 3.14 2.05 -3.86
CA TYR A 99 2.84 1.75 -5.24
C TYR A 99 2.52 0.26 -5.42
N VAL A 100 1.81 -0.05 -6.49
CA VAL A 100 1.50 -1.43 -6.89
C VAL A 100 1.84 -1.63 -8.36
N SER A 101 2.20 -2.85 -8.74
CA SER A 101 2.32 -3.23 -10.15
C SER A 101 0.99 -3.78 -10.65
N VAL A 102 0.31 -3.03 -11.53
CA VAL A 102 -0.96 -3.44 -12.16
C VAL A 102 -0.68 -3.73 -13.63
N ARG A 103 -0.76 -5.00 -14.01
CA ARG A 103 -0.48 -5.47 -15.39
C ARG A 103 0.90 -5.01 -15.90
N GLY A 104 1.90 -5.02 -15.02
CA GLY A 104 3.27 -4.61 -15.32
C GLY A 104 3.51 -3.10 -15.31
N ASN A 105 2.51 -2.28 -14.98
CA ASN A 105 2.68 -0.83 -14.85
C ASN A 105 2.66 -0.44 -13.37
N ILE A 106 3.57 0.47 -13.00
CA ILE A 106 3.61 1.04 -11.66
C ILE A 106 2.45 2.04 -11.51
N GLU A 107 1.61 1.81 -10.50
CA GLU A 107 0.59 2.75 -10.05
C GLU A 107 0.95 3.26 -8.66
N ILE A 108 1.36 4.53 -8.57
CA ILE A 108 1.59 5.21 -7.30
C ILE A 108 0.24 5.48 -6.64
N ARG A 109 -0.01 4.82 -5.51
CA ARG A 109 -1.22 4.97 -4.69
C ARG A 109 -1.16 6.23 -3.85
N CYS A 110 -0.04 6.41 -3.17
CA CYS A 110 0.22 7.55 -2.31
C CYS A 110 1.71 7.92 -2.29
N PHE A 111 1.95 9.19 -2.03
CA PHE A 111 3.25 9.75 -1.76
C PHE A 111 3.11 10.80 -0.66
N VAL A 112 3.82 10.61 0.45
CA VAL A 112 3.93 11.61 1.51
C VAL A 112 5.35 12.19 1.44
N PRO A 113 5.53 13.49 1.16
CA PRO A 113 6.84 14.10 1.16
C PRO A 113 7.38 14.26 2.59
N ALA A 114 8.71 14.41 2.72
CA ALA A 114 9.38 14.53 4.01
C ALA A 114 8.93 15.74 4.84
N ASP A 115 8.52 16.82 4.17
CA ASP A 115 8.10 18.09 4.76
C ASP A 115 6.58 18.21 4.93
N ALA A 116 5.82 17.12 4.80
CA ALA A 116 4.39 17.14 5.07
C ALA A 116 4.12 17.39 6.57
N SER A 117 3.64 18.61 6.86
CA SER A 117 3.23 19.08 8.19
C SER A 117 1.85 18.58 8.59
#